data_AF-A0A3L8PYZ6-F1
#
_entry.id   AF-A0A3L8PYZ6-F1
#
_cell.length_a   1.000
_cell.length_b   1.000
_cell.length_c   1.000
_cell.angle_alpha   90.00
_cell.angle_beta   90.00
_cell.angle_gamma   90.00
#
_symmetry.space_group_name_H-M   'P 1'
#
loop_
_entity.id
_entity.type
_entity.pdbx_description
1 polymer ?
#
loop_
_entity_poly.entity_id
_entity_poly.type
_entity_poly.pdbx_seq_one_letter_code
_entity_poly.pdbx_strand_id
1 'polypeptide(L)'
;MEPSFQFPKSMKDFSRNPLGIIALFIVLVYGFACIIFGYSSPALQPDERTPIIWFIVLFPLCILFLFGWLVSRHHDKLYAPQDYRTDDSFLKTLTQRAAKDSAVYIDDLLQYGGDLEIIKDQETKIKNDLHKRNLSYDNDTSNVLIRQLAASQVLSWFERIYNAIFGSQIKLLTAAKDGVELKVVEAAFQTVKENNLEQLGTWNLEQYLLYLTSTGLLHKENETFKTTKYGNDFLLILESSGFTKDRQF
;
A
#
# COMPACT_ATOMS: atom_id res chain seq x y z
N MET A 1 13.09 -56.21 -5.03
CA MET A 1 12.63 -54.81 -5.09
C MET A 1 13.47 -54.04 -4.09
N GLU A 2 14.49 -53.34 -4.56
CA GLU A 2 15.31 -52.47 -3.70
C GLU A 2 14.65 -51.10 -3.54
N PRO A 3 14.70 -50.48 -2.35
CA PRO A 3 14.20 -49.12 -2.16
C PRO A 3 15.21 -48.12 -2.73
N SER A 4 14.81 -47.39 -3.77
CA SER A 4 15.58 -46.27 -4.31
C SER A 4 15.53 -45.09 -3.34
N PHE A 5 16.64 -44.87 -2.66
CA PHE A 5 16.87 -43.82 -1.66
C PHE A 5 16.83 -42.42 -2.33
N GLN A 6 15.67 -41.73 -2.28
CA GLN A 6 15.44 -40.40 -2.86
C GLN A 6 16.04 -39.22 -2.05
N PHE A 7 17.25 -39.38 -1.49
CA PHE A 7 17.86 -38.37 -0.64
C PHE A 7 18.26 -37.04 -1.32
N PRO A 8 18.67 -36.98 -2.60
CA PRO A 8 19.20 -35.73 -3.17
C PRO A 8 18.15 -34.65 -3.46
N LYS A 9 16.91 -35.03 -3.80
CA LYS A 9 15.84 -34.05 -4.11
C LYS A 9 15.28 -33.38 -2.85
N SER A 10 15.27 -34.09 -1.72
CA SER A 10 14.72 -33.60 -0.45
C SER A 10 15.60 -32.54 0.23
N MET A 11 16.91 -32.49 -0.06
CA MET A 11 17.83 -31.52 0.54
C MET A 11 17.70 -30.08 -0.01
N LYS A 12 17.21 -29.92 -1.24
CA LYS A 12 17.10 -28.60 -1.89
C LYS A 12 15.92 -27.77 -1.38
N ASP A 13 14.87 -28.43 -0.90
CA ASP A 13 13.69 -27.79 -0.32
C ASP A 13 13.89 -27.45 1.17
N PHE A 14 14.76 -28.18 1.88
CA PHE A 14 14.99 -28.00 3.30
C PHE A 14 15.89 -26.79 3.62
N SER A 15 16.84 -26.44 2.75
CA SER A 15 17.72 -25.27 2.93
C SER A 15 17.04 -23.92 2.68
N ARG A 16 15.80 -23.92 2.17
CA ARG A 16 15.02 -22.69 1.93
C ARG A 16 14.25 -22.22 3.17
N ASN A 17 14.11 -23.08 4.18
CA ASN A 17 13.41 -22.76 5.43
C ASN A 17 14.42 -22.66 6.59
N PRO A 18 14.38 -21.61 7.42
CA PRO A 18 15.27 -21.49 8.59
C PRO A 18 15.25 -22.73 9.50
N LEU A 19 14.11 -23.42 9.63
CA LEU A 19 14.00 -24.67 10.39
C LEU A 19 14.83 -25.80 9.77
N GLY A 20 14.90 -25.85 8.44
CA GLY A 20 15.65 -26.89 7.73
C GLY A 20 17.15 -26.63 7.68
N ILE A 21 17.57 -25.36 7.68
CA ILE A 21 18.97 -24.98 7.87
C ILE A 21 19.46 -25.46 9.25
N ILE A 22 18.68 -25.24 10.31
CA ILE A 22 19.04 -25.67 11.68
C ILE A 22 19.16 -27.20 11.75
N ALA A 23 18.19 -27.94 11.21
CA ALA A 23 18.24 -29.39 11.22
C ALA A 23 19.40 -29.96 10.38
N LEU A 24 19.80 -29.30 9.29
CA LEU A 24 21.01 -29.65 8.53
C LEU A 24 22.29 -29.46 9.37
N PHE A 25 22.42 -28.33 10.07
CA PHE A 25 23.57 -28.07 10.94
C PHE A 25 23.66 -29.05 12.11
N ILE A 26 22.53 -29.41 12.72
CA ILE A 26 22.47 -30.41 13.79
C ILE A 26 22.97 -31.76 13.27
N VAL A 27 22.42 -32.25 12.15
CA VAL A 27 22.84 -33.53 11.56
C VAL A 27 24.33 -33.51 11.19
N LEU A 28 24.84 -32.39 10.67
CA LEU A 28 26.25 -32.24 10.32
C LEU A 28 27.17 -32.27 11.55
N VAL A 29 26.82 -31.55 12.62
CA VAL A 29 27.59 -31.51 13.88
C VAL A 29 27.60 -32.89 14.55
N TYR A 30 26.45 -33.57 14.61
CA TYR A 30 26.38 -34.94 15.12
C TYR A 30 27.14 -35.93 14.24
N GLY A 31 27.13 -35.74 12.91
CA GLY A 31 27.92 -36.54 11.97
C GLY A 31 29.42 -36.43 12.25
N PHE A 32 29.94 -35.21 12.37
CA PHE A 32 31.35 -34.99 12.73
C PHE A 32 31.68 -35.50 14.14
N ALA A 33 30.77 -35.34 15.10
CA ALA A 33 30.94 -35.91 16.43
C ALA A 33 31.08 -37.44 16.38
N CYS A 34 30.20 -38.14 15.67
CA CYS A 34 30.28 -39.60 15.51
C CYS A 34 31.58 -40.05 14.83
N ILE A 35 32.08 -39.30 13.85
CA ILE A 35 33.35 -39.60 13.18
C ILE A 35 34.53 -39.39 14.14
N ILE A 36 34.59 -38.23 14.81
CA ILE A 36 35.67 -37.90 15.75
C ILE A 36 35.68 -38.87 16.94
N PHE A 37 34.53 -39.15 17.54
CA PHE A 37 34.43 -40.14 18.61
C PHE A 37 34.65 -41.57 18.10
N GLY A 38 34.19 -41.91 16.91
CA GLY A 38 34.39 -43.25 16.34
C GLY A 38 35.86 -43.58 16.08
N TYR A 39 36.63 -42.64 15.54
CA TYR A 39 38.04 -42.87 15.18
C TYR A 39 39.03 -42.45 16.26
N SER A 40 38.74 -41.39 17.03
CA SER A 40 39.70 -40.79 17.97
C SER A 40 39.40 -41.09 19.44
N SER A 41 38.28 -41.76 19.79
CA SER A 41 37.97 -42.15 21.17
C SER A 41 39.05 -42.97 21.87
N PRO A 42 39.83 -43.87 21.25
CA PRO A 42 40.93 -44.53 21.95
C PRO A 42 42.19 -43.66 22.13
N ALA A 43 42.33 -42.57 21.36
CA ALA A 43 43.53 -41.73 21.32
C ALA A 43 43.42 -40.42 22.13
N LEU A 44 42.20 -39.98 22.45
CA LEU A 44 41.96 -38.70 23.14
C LEU A 44 42.13 -38.82 24.66
N GLN A 45 42.88 -37.90 25.28
CA GLN A 45 42.97 -37.85 26.74
C GLN A 45 41.67 -37.32 27.37
N PRO A 46 41.34 -37.67 28.64
CA PRO A 46 40.12 -37.19 29.31
C PRO A 46 39.96 -35.67 29.30
N ASP A 47 41.08 -34.94 29.37
CA ASP A 47 41.13 -33.48 29.39
C ASP A 47 40.74 -32.85 28.04
N GLU A 48 40.92 -33.59 26.93
CA GLU A 48 40.59 -33.15 25.56
C GLU A 48 39.15 -33.50 25.16
N ARG A 49 38.58 -34.56 25.75
CA ARG A 49 37.21 -35.00 25.44
C ARG A 49 36.14 -34.08 26.02
N THR A 50 36.41 -33.55 27.21
CA THR A 50 35.49 -32.69 27.96
C THR A 50 35.04 -31.46 27.15
N PRO A 51 35.94 -30.65 26.55
CA PRO A 51 35.51 -29.49 25.74
C PRO A 51 34.72 -29.89 24.48
N ILE A 52 35.01 -31.05 23.87
CA ILE A 52 34.29 -31.53 22.68
C ILE A 52 32.85 -31.92 23.04
N ILE A 53 32.63 -32.59 24.16
CA ILE A 53 31.29 -32.96 24.65
C ILE A 53 30.47 -31.69 24.95
N TRP A 54 31.08 -30.71 25.63
CA TRP A 54 30.45 -29.42 25.89
C TRP A 54 30.07 -28.68 24.60
N PHE A 55 30.93 -28.70 23.59
CA PHE A 55 30.63 -28.11 22.29
C PHE A 55 29.41 -28.76 21.62
N ILE A 56 29.33 -30.10 21.60
CA ILE A 56 28.23 -30.84 20.94
C ILE A 56 26.88 -30.59 21.61
N VAL A 57 26.86 -30.45 22.94
CA VAL A 57 25.62 -30.21 23.70
C VAL A 57 25.20 -28.74 23.66
N LEU A 58 26.16 -27.82 23.79
CA LEU A 58 25.88 -26.38 23.91
C LEU A 58 25.59 -25.73 22.55
N PHE A 59 26.28 -26.16 21.50
CA PHE A 59 26.17 -25.54 20.16
C PHE A 59 24.74 -25.56 19.59
N PRO A 60 23.98 -26.69 19.62
CA PRO A 60 22.60 -26.72 19.16
C PRO A 60 21.67 -25.78 19.94
N LEU A 61 21.90 -25.62 21.25
CA LEU A 61 21.11 -24.75 22.11
C LEU A 61 21.38 -23.27 21.82
N CYS A 62 22.65 -22.89 21.61
CA CYS A 62 23.03 -21.53 21.23
C CYS A 62 22.46 -21.13 19.87
N ILE A 63 22.51 -22.03 18.88
CA ILE A 63 21.93 -21.80 17.55
C ILE A 63 20.42 -21.64 17.65
N LEU A 64 19.73 -22.51 18.40
CA LEU A 64 18.30 -22.41 18.62
C LEU A 64 17.91 -21.06 19.25
N PHE A 65 18.65 -20.60 20.26
CA PHE A 65 18.44 -19.31 20.90
C PHE A 65 18.65 -18.13 19.93
N LEU A 66 19.77 -18.14 19.18
CA LEU A 66 20.10 -17.07 18.23
C LEU A 66 19.05 -16.96 17.12
N PHE A 67 18.60 -18.09 16.58
CA PHE A 67 17.54 -18.11 15.56
C PHE A 67 16.17 -17.71 16.13
N GLY A 68 15.80 -18.20 17.32
CA GLY A 68 14.56 -17.79 17.98
C GLY A 68 14.52 -16.28 18.23
N TRP A 69 15.65 -15.71 18.65
CA TRP A 69 15.80 -14.27 18.83
C TRP A 69 15.73 -13.49 17.52
N LEU A 70 16.42 -13.95 16.46
CA LEU A 70 16.42 -13.32 15.15
C LEU A 70 15.02 -13.29 14.53
N VAL A 71 14.29 -14.42 14.60
CA VAL A 71 12.92 -14.52 14.12
C VAL A 71 12.02 -13.59 14.92
N SER A 72 12.13 -13.57 16.26
CA SER A 72 11.28 -12.76 17.14
C SER A 72 11.48 -11.24 17.05
N ARG A 73 12.55 -10.75 16.40
CA ARG A 73 12.83 -9.30 16.30
C ARG A 73 12.74 -8.73 14.88
N HIS A 74 12.63 -9.57 13.84
CA HIS A 74 12.68 -9.13 12.43
C HIS A 74 11.62 -9.77 11.51
N HIS A 75 10.41 -10.04 12.02
CA HIS A 75 9.33 -10.65 11.22
C HIS A 75 8.91 -9.83 9.98
N ASP A 76 9.04 -8.50 10.03
CA ASP A 76 8.51 -7.58 9.00
C ASP A 76 9.30 -7.57 7.68
N LYS A 77 10.49 -8.17 7.62
CA LYS A 77 11.34 -8.18 6.40
C LYS A 77 11.73 -9.56 5.90
N LEU A 78 11.16 -10.64 6.45
CA LEU A 78 11.62 -12.01 6.17
C LEU A 78 10.89 -12.74 5.04
N TYR A 79 9.91 -12.12 4.41
CA TYR A 79 9.17 -12.74 3.30
C TYR A 79 9.28 -11.87 2.05
N ALA A 80 9.98 -12.38 1.03
CA ALA A 80 9.88 -11.82 -0.30
C ALA A 80 8.46 -12.08 -0.86
N PRO A 81 7.96 -11.30 -1.84
CA PRO A 81 6.66 -11.57 -2.46
C PRO A 81 6.47 -13.02 -2.96
N GLN A 82 7.56 -13.75 -3.19
CA GLN A 82 7.58 -15.17 -3.56
C GLN A 82 7.30 -16.17 -2.42
N ASP A 83 7.36 -15.75 -1.15
CA ASP A 83 7.18 -16.65 0.01
C ASP A 83 5.72 -16.74 0.50
N TYR A 84 4.80 -15.97 -0.10
CA TYR A 84 3.37 -16.10 0.18
C TYR A 84 2.82 -17.35 -0.51
N ARG A 85 2.38 -18.32 0.29
CA ARG A 85 1.81 -19.59 -0.19
C ARG A 85 0.45 -19.43 -0.90
N THR A 86 -0.18 -18.25 -0.80
CA THR A 86 -1.53 -17.96 -1.32
C THR A 86 -1.73 -16.45 -1.44
N ASP A 87 -2.26 -15.99 -2.57
CA ASP A 87 -2.46 -14.57 -2.90
C ASP A 87 -3.24 -13.79 -1.83
N ASP A 88 -4.14 -14.45 -1.10
CA ASP A 88 -4.98 -13.84 -0.06
C ASP A 88 -4.21 -13.23 1.12
N SER A 89 -3.10 -13.82 1.54
CA SER A 89 -2.33 -13.34 2.70
C SER A 89 -1.52 -12.08 2.36
N PHE A 90 -1.04 -12.00 1.12
CA PHE A 90 -0.40 -10.81 0.57
C PHE A 90 -1.43 -9.68 0.37
N LEU A 91 -2.60 -10.00 -0.20
CA LEU A 91 -3.67 -9.02 -0.36
C LEU A 91 -4.18 -8.50 0.99
N LYS A 92 -4.26 -9.34 2.02
CA LYS A 92 -4.70 -8.93 3.36
C LYS A 92 -3.75 -7.93 4.03
N THR A 93 -2.44 -8.13 3.89
CA THR A 93 -1.43 -7.20 4.44
C THR A 93 -1.40 -5.87 3.69
N LEU A 94 -1.54 -5.88 2.36
CA LEU A 94 -1.71 -4.65 1.58
C LEU A 94 -3.00 -3.92 1.94
N THR A 95 -4.12 -4.63 2.06
CA THR A 95 -5.42 -4.04 2.41
C THR A 95 -5.41 -3.44 3.80
N GLN A 96 -4.78 -4.11 4.77
CA GLN A 96 -4.67 -3.59 6.14
C GLN A 96 -3.78 -2.34 6.22
N ARG A 97 -2.71 -2.28 5.42
CA ARG A 97 -1.87 -1.08 5.32
C ARG A 97 -2.62 0.07 4.63
N ALA A 98 -3.27 -0.20 3.50
CA ALA A 98 -4.10 0.78 2.81
C ALA A 98 -5.21 1.33 3.73
N ALA A 99 -5.91 0.47 4.48
CA ALA A 99 -6.94 0.89 5.42
C ALA A 99 -6.38 1.78 6.55
N LYS A 100 -5.17 1.50 7.03
CA LYS A 100 -4.49 2.33 8.03
C LYS A 100 -4.12 3.70 7.45
N ASP A 101 -3.57 3.73 6.25
CA ASP A 101 -3.17 4.96 5.58
C ASP A 101 -4.42 5.83 5.26
N SER A 102 -5.51 5.20 4.80
CA SER A 102 -6.81 5.88 4.62
C SER A 102 -7.38 6.42 5.93
N ALA A 103 -7.24 5.72 7.05
CA ALA A 103 -7.74 6.18 8.34
C ALA A 103 -7.00 7.43 8.85
N VAL A 104 -5.67 7.46 8.70
CA VAL A 104 -4.85 8.65 9.00
C VAL A 104 -5.29 9.82 8.11
N TYR A 105 -5.47 9.56 6.82
CA TYR A 105 -5.90 10.58 5.87
C TYR A 105 -7.31 11.12 6.15
N ILE A 106 -8.24 10.25 6.59
CA ILE A 106 -9.58 10.67 7.00
C ILE A 106 -9.49 11.57 8.23
N ASP A 107 -8.63 11.25 9.20
CA ASP A 107 -8.42 12.09 10.39
C ASP A 107 -7.89 13.47 9.99
N ASP A 108 -6.87 13.51 9.12
CA ASP A 108 -6.36 14.76 8.54
C ASP A 108 -7.45 15.52 7.80
N LEU A 109 -8.23 14.85 6.92
CA LEU A 109 -9.32 15.47 6.17
C LEU A 109 -10.40 16.05 7.08
N LEU A 110 -10.72 15.36 8.17
CA LEU A 110 -11.68 15.84 9.17
C LEU A 110 -11.12 17.01 9.98
N GLN A 111 -9.81 17.06 10.18
CA GLN A 111 -9.10 18.11 10.91
C GLN A 111 -8.92 19.40 10.07
N TYR A 112 -8.48 19.28 8.82
CA TYR A 112 -8.25 20.41 7.90
C TYR A 112 -9.52 20.85 7.16
N GLY A 113 -10.39 19.90 6.84
CA GLY A 113 -11.49 20.06 5.89
C GLY A 113 -12.88 19.99 6.51
N GLY A 114 -13.00 20.29 7.81
CA GLY A 114 -14.28 20.19 8.52
C GLY A 114 -15.44 21.00 7.90
N ASP A 115 -15.12 21.95 7.01
CA ASP A 115 -16.09 22.79 6.30
C ASP A 115 -16.16 22.56 4.78
N LEU A 116 -15.51 21.53 4.23
CA LEU A 116 -15.57 21.22 2.79
C LEU A 116 -17.03 21.00 2.35
N GLU A 117 -17.44 21.69 1.29
CA GLU A 117 -18.81 21.65 0.77
C GLU A 117 -19.16 20.23 0.34
N ILE A 118 -18.22 19.54 -0.30
CA ILE A 118 -18.44 18.17 -0.77
C ILE A 118 -18.71 17.20 0.38
N ILE A 119 -18.10 17.38 1.56
CA ILE A 119 -18.38 16.55 2.73
C ILE A 119 -19.81 16.80 3.22
N LYS A 120 -20.23 18.07 3.34
CA LYS A 120 -21.59 18.45 3.75
C LYS A 120 -22.67 17.92 2.80
N ASP A 121 -22.40 17.97 1.50
CA ASP A 121 -23.28 17.41 0.48
C ASP A 121 -23.39 15.89 0.60
N GLN A 122 -22.28 15.19 0.86
CA GLN A 122 -22.30 13.74 1.08
C GLN A 122 -23.01 13.37 2.40
N GLU A 123 -22.81 14.12 3.47
CA GLU A 123 -23.57 13.94 4.72
C GLU A 123 -25.08 14.06 4.45
N THR A 124 -25.48 15.08 3.68
CA THR A 124 -26.89 15.29 3.31
C THR A 124 -27.44 14.13 2.49
N LYS A 125 -26.67 13.60 1.53
CA LYS A 125 -27.05 12.41 0.76
C LYS A 125 -27.23 11.18 1.65
N ILE A 126 -26.31 10.96 2.60
CA ILE A 126 -26.38 9.85 3.55
C ILE A 126 -27.60 10.00 4.46
N LYS A 127 -27.82 11.18 5.04
CA LYS A 127 -29.00 11.49 5.88
C LYS A 127 -30.32 11.27 5.13
N ASN A 128 -30.36 11.67 3.86
CA ASN A 128 -31.52 11.43 3.00
C ASN A 128 -31.74 9.92 2.73
N ASP A 129 -30.69 9.12 2.56
CA ASP A 129 -30.81 7.66 2.40
C ASP A 129 -31.29 6.98 3.69
N LEU A 130 -30.77 7.39 4.85
CA LEU A 130 -31.22 6.92 6.15
C LEU A 130 -32.70 7.24 6.37
N HIS A 131 -33.13 8.46 6.04
CA HIS A 131 -34.53 8.86 6.10
C HIS A 131 -35.42 8.01 5.18
N LYS A 132 -35.00 7.76 3.93
CA LYS A 132 -35.73 6.88 2.99
C LYS A 132 -35.88 5.44 3.51
N ARG A 133 -34.93 4.97 4.32
CA ARG A 133 -34.92 3.63 4.91
C ARG A 133 -35.59 3.58 6.29
N ASN A 134 -36.15 4.69 6.78
CA ASN A 134 -36.72 4.81 8.13
C ASN A 134 -35.72 4.45 9.26
N LEU A 135 -34.45 4.82 9.10
CA LEU A 135 -33.41 4.63 10.11
C LEU A 135 -33.20 5.91 10.91
N SER A 136 -33.20 5.82 12.24
CA SER A 136 -32.91 6.97 13.12
C SER A 136 -31.44 7.35 13.07
N TYR A 137 -31.14 8.65 13.07
CA TYR A 137 -29.77 9.18 13.04
C TYR A 137 -29.62 10.48 13.85
N ASP A 138 -30.58 10.78 14.70
CA ASP A 138 -30.74 12.00 15.49
C ASP A 138 -29.88 12.07 16.76
N ASN A 139 -28.94 11.14 16.93
CA ASN A 139 -28.00 11.12 18.05
C ASN A 139 -26.58 11.49 17.62
N ASP A 140 -25.76 11.91 18.60
CA ASP A 140 -24.39 12.38 18.38
C ASP A 140 -23.51 11.31 17.71
N THR A 141 -23.62 10.05 18.14
CA THR A 141 -22.86 8.93 17.57
C THR A 141 -23.18 8.76 16.08
N SER A 142 -24.45 8.80 15.70
CA SER A 142 -24.89 8.73 14.32
C SER A 142 -24.35 9.89 13.50
N ASN A 143 -24.35 11.12 14.04
CA ASN A 143 -23.78 12.27 13.35
C ASN A 143 -22.28 12.13 13.09
N VAL A 144 -21.51 11.66 14.09
CA VAL A 144 -20.07 11.39 13.94
C VAL A 144 -19.83 10.31 12.87
N LEU A 145 -20.58 9.21 12.92
CA LEU A 145 -20.46 8.12 11.94
C LEU A 145 -20.85 8.54 10.53
N ILE A 146 -21.90 9.35 10.38
CA ILE A 146 -22.30 9.91 9.08
C ILE A 146 -21.17 10.76 8.50
N ARG A 147 -20.57 11.62 9.33
CA ARG A 147 -19.47 12.48 8.91
C ARG A 147 -18.22 11.68 8.52
N GLN A 148 -17.86 10.68 9.32
CA GLN A 148 -16.73 9.78 9.02
C GLN A 148 -16.98 9.00 7.72
N LEU A 149 -18.19 8.50 7.51
CA LEU A 149 -18.59 7.82 6.28
C LEU A 149 -18.55 8.77 5.08
N ALA A 150 -19.05 10.01 5.22
CA ALA A 150 -18.99 11.03 4.18
C ALA A 150 -17.54 11.33 3.78
N ALA A 151 -16.65 11.54 4.76
CA ALA A 151 -15.23 11.78 4.53
C ALA A 151 -14.56 10.60 3.79
N SER A 152 -14.84 9.35 4.19
CA SER A 152 -14.35 8.14 3.52
C SER A 152 -14.81 8.05 2.05
N GLN A 153 -16.07 8.39 1.77
CA GLN A 153 -16.60 8.42 0.40
C GLN A 153 -15.98 9.56 -0.44
N VAL A 154 -15.74 10.72 0.17
CA VAL A 154 -15.03 11.85 -0.48
C VAL A 154 -13.59 11.48 -0.79
N LEU A 155 -12.90 10.78 0.10
CA LEU A 155 -11.55 10.27 -0.16
C LEU A 155 -11.53 9.32 -1.37
N SER A 156 -12.46 8.37 -1.42
CA SER A 156 -12.59 7.46 -2.56
C SER A 156 -12.90 8.20 -3.87
N TRP A 157 -13.73 9.24 -3.80
CA TRP A 157 -14.01 10.12 -4.93
C TRP A 157 -12.76 10.89 -5.38
N PHE A 158 -11.99 11.44 -4.44
CA PHE A 158 -10.75 12.17 -4.70
C PHE A 158 -9.73 11.27 -5.38
N GLU A 159 -9.46 10.08 -4.83
CA GLU A 159 -8.50 9.13 -5.40
C GLU A 159 -8.87 8.72 -6.83
N ARG A 160 -10.16 8.45 -7.08
CA ARG A 160 -10.64 8.11 -8.42
C ARG A 160 -10.39 9.24 -9.40
N ILE A 161 -10.67 10.48 -9.02
CA ILE A 161 -10.44 11.64 -9.88
C ILE A 161 -8.95 11.87 -10.08
N TYR A 162 -8.18 11.90 -9.00
CA TYR A 162 -6.74 12.12 -9.03
C TYR A 162 -6.05 11.10 -9.94
N ASN A 163 -6.49 9.84 -9.95
CA ASN A 163 -5.96 8.81 -10.84
C ASN A 163 -6.48 8.88 -12.29
N ALA A 164 -7.58 9.60 -12.54
CA ALA A 164 -8.19 9.72 -13.88
C ALA A 164 -7.78 11.00 -14.62
N ILE A 165 -7.23 12.01 -13.93
CA ILE A 165 -6.83 13.29 -14.54
C ILE A 165 -5.32 13.44 -14.64
N PHE A 166 -4.91 14.22 -15.63
CA PHE A 166 -3.55 14.66 -15.88
C PHE A 166 -3.16 15.81 -14.92
N GLY A 167 -1.89 15.91 -14.54
CA GLY A 167 -1.31 17.09 -13.89
C GLY A 167 -1.53 18.41 -14.66
N SER A 168 -1.49 18.40 -15.99
CA SER A 168 -1.89 19.55 -16.82
C SER A 168 -3.33 20.00 -16.58
N GLN A 169 -4.25 19.05 -16.35
CA GLN A 169 -5.63 19.34 -15.97
C GLN A 169 -5.72 19.89 -14.53
N ILE A 170 -4.89 19.40 -13.61
CA ILE A 170 -4.78 19.96 -12.24
C ILE A 170 -4.30 21.43 -12.29
N LYS A 171 -3.31 21.72 -13.14
CA LYS A 171 -2.83 23.10 -13.37
C LYS A 171 -3.93 23.98 -13.96
N LEU A 172 -4.70 23.47 -14.93
CA LEU A 172 -5.87 24.15 -15.46
C LEU A 172 -6.92 24.45 -14.38
N LEU A 173 -7.28 23.47 -13.54
CA LEU A 173 -8.20 23.70 -12.41
C LEU A 173 -7.68 24.77 -11.44
N THR A 174 -6.37 24.83 -11.23
CA THR A 174 -5.75 25.86 -10.38
C THR A 174 -5.84 27.24 -11.02
N ALA A 175 -5.55 27.35 -12.32
CA ALA A 175 -5.63 28.61 -13.06
C ALA A 175 -7.08 29.10 -13.25
N ALA A 176 -8.04 28.18 -13.35
CA ALA A 176 -9.44 28.47 -13.60
C ALA A 176 -10.24 28.80 -12.32
N LYS A 177 -9.61 28.92 -11.14
CA LYS A 177 -10.31 29.26 -9.88
C LYS A 177 -11.17 30.52 -10.00
N ASP A 178 -10.61 31.57 -10.60
CA ASP A 178 -11.28 32.86 -10.80
C ASP A 178 -11.93 33.01 -12.18
N GLY A 179 -11.81 31.98 -13.03
CA GLY A 179 -12.25 32.01 -14.42
C GLY A 179 -11.07 32.16 -15.39
N VAL A 180 -11.10 31.40 -16.47
CA VAL A 180 -10.10 31.46 -17.55
C VAL A 180 -10.81 31.45 -18.91
N GLU A 181 -10.38 32.29 -19.84
CA GLU A 181 -10.98 32.36 -21.17
C GLU A 181 -10.73 31.09 -22.00
N LEU A 182 -11.71 30.68 -22.81
CA LEU A 182 -11.63 29.52 -23.70
C LEU A 182 -10.36 29.53 -24.57
N LYS A 183 -9.99 30.70 -25.12
CA LYS A 183 -8.78 30.86 -25.94
C LYS A 183 -7.50 30.51 -25.19
N VAL A 184 -7.44 30.85 -23.90
CA VAL A 184 -6.29 30.53 -23.04
C VAL A 184 -6.24 29.04 -22.75
N VAL A 185 -7.40 28.41 -22.51
CA VAL A 185 -7.51 26.96 -22.32
C VAL A 185 -7.12 26.20 -23.59
N GLU A 186 -7.56 26.67 -24.75
CA GLU A 186 -7.18 26.12 -26.06
C GLU A 186 -5.67 26.16 -26.27
N ALA A 187 -5.05 27.33 -26.04
CA ALA A 187 -3.60 27.48 -26.15
C ALA A 187 -2.85 26.54 -25.20
N ALA A 188 -3.27 26.46 -23.94
CA ALA A 188 -2.69 25.56 -22.95
C ALA A 188 -2.81 24.08 -23.37
N PHE A 189 -3.97 23.68 -23.90
CA PHE A 189 -4.19 22.32 -24.41
C PHE A 189 -3.26 22.01 -25.60
N GLN A 190 -3.09 22.94 -26.55
CA GLN A 190 -2.19 22.70 -27.68
C GLN A 190 -0.74 22.50 -27.22
N THR A 191 -0.26 23.33 -26.29
CA THR A 191 1.08 23.15 -25.71
C THR A 191 1.23 21.79 -25.02
N VAL A 192 0.22 21.33 -24.29
CA VAL A 192 0.25 20.00 -23.64
C VAL A 192 0.24 18.89 -24.69
N LYS A 193 -0.58 19.04 -25.74
CA LYS A 193 -0.69 18.06 -26.83
C LYS A 193 0.61 17.92 -27.63
N GLU A 194 1.25 19.03 -27.98
CA GLU A 194 2.52 19.05 -28.72
C GLU A 194 3.66 18.37 -27.95
N ASN A 195 3.72 18.57 -26.64
CA ASN A 195 4.73 17.94 -25.79
C ASN A 195 4.46 16.46 -25.51
N ASN A 196 3.28 15.95 -25.87
CA ASN A 196 2.86 14.60 -25.52
C ASN A 196 2.01 13.91 -26.61
N LEU A 197 2.54 13.92 -27.84
CA LEU A 197 1.86 13.45 -29.04
C LEU A 197 1.49 11.96 -29.00
N GLU A 198 2.26 11.12 -28.31
CA GLU A 198 2.00 9.68 -28.22
C GLU A 198 0.69 9.35 -27.50
N GLN A 199 0.29 10.18 -26.53
CA GLN A 199 -0.87 9.95 -25.66
C GLN A 199 -2.08 10.80 -26.08
N LEU A 200 -1.85 12.04 -26.50
CA LEU A 200 -2.90 13.02 -26.82
C LEU A 200 -3.06 13.28 -28.33
N GLY A 201 -2.30 12.61 -29.21
CA GLY A 201 -2.27 12.91 -30.65
C GLY A 201 -3.65 12.96 -31.31
N THR A 202 -4.54 12.03 -30.96
CA THR A 202 -5.92 11.98 -31.49
C THR A 202 -6.93 12.81 -30.69
N TRP A 203 -6.54 13.33 -29.53
CA TRP A 203 -7.46 14.02 -28.63
C TRP A 203 -7.78 15.43 -29.12
N ASN A 204 -9.02 15.85 -28.92
CA ASN A 204 -9.46 17.23 -29.06
C ASN A 204 -9.68 17.87 -27.68
N LEU A 205 -9.92 19.19 -27.66
CA LEU A 205 -10.13 19.93 -26.40
C LEU A 205 -11.32 19.39 -25.62
N GLU A 206 -12.42 19.07 -26.30
CA GLU A 206 -13.63 18.57 -25.65
C GLU A 206 -13.35 17.27 -24.88
N GLN A 207 -12.66 16.32 -25.51
CA GLN A 207 -12.24 15.07 -24.88
C GLN A 207 -11.29 15.30 -23.70
N TYR A 208 -10.37 16.26 -23.85
CA TYR A 208 -9.48 16.67 -22.77
C TYR A 208 -10.23 17.29 -21.59
N LEU A 209 -11.32 18.03 -21.81
CA LEU A 209 -12.09 18.65 -20.73
C LEU A 209 -13.24 17.78 -20.21
N LEU A 210 -13.66 16.75 -20.96
CA LEU A 210 -14.86 15.96 -20.69
C LEU A 210 -14.89 15.38 -19.28
N TYR A 211 -13.77 14.85 -18.79
CA TYR A 211 -13.73 14.28 -17.45
C TYR A 211 -13.89 15.36 -16.37
N LEU A 212 -13.25 16.53 -16.54
CA LEU A 212 -13.35 17.64 -15.59
C LEU A 212 -14.77 18.21 -15.53
N THR A 213 -15.44 18.32 -16.67
CA THR A 213 -16.80 18.87 -16.74
C THR A 213 -17.84 17.86 -16.26
N SER A 214 -17.74 16.59 -16.66
CA SER A 214 -18.67 15.53 -16.25
C SER A 214 -18.58 15.18 -14.76
N THR A 215 -17.40 15.27 -14.15
CA THR A 215 -17.22 15.10 -12.69
C THR A 215 -17.55 16.36 -11.90
N GLY A 216 -17.90 17.45 -12.57
CA GLY A 216 -18.27 18.72 -11.96
C GLY A 216 -17.10 19.43 -11.29
N LEU A 217 -15.85 19.19 -11.69
CA LEU A 217 -14.66 19.92 -11.21
C LEU A 217 -14.50 21.27 -11.92
N LEU A 218 -14.90 21.33 -13.19
CA LEU A 218 -14.80 22.50 -14.04
C LEU A 218 -16.16 22.77 -14.68
N HIS A 219 -16.56 24.04 -14.75
CA HIS A 219 -17.79 24.47 -15.42
C HIS A 219 -17.48 25.49 -16.51
N LYS A 220 -18.17 25.41 -17.64
CA LYS A 220 -18.09 26.41 -18.72
C LYS A 220 -19.21 27.42 -18.54
N GLU A 221 -18.86 28.68 -18.34
CA GLU A 221 -19.77 29.82 -18.29
C GLU A 221 -19.44 30.76 -19.45
N ASN A 222 -20.29 30.76 -20.49
CA ASN A 222 -20.05 31.48 -21.75
C ASN A 222 -18.69 31.10 -22.39
N GLU A 223 -17.81 32.08 -22.58
CA GLU A 223 -16.45 31.93 -23.11
C GLU A 223 -15.40 31.73 -22.02
N THR A 224 -15.81 31.43 -20.79
CA THR A 224 -14.92 31.23 -19.66
C THR A 224 -15.13 29.88 -19.00
N PHE A 225 -14.05 29.27 -18.51
CA PHE A 225 -14.09 28.09 -17.65
C PHE A 225 -13.77 28.48 -16.23
N LYS A 226 -14.55 27.97 -15.29
CA LYS A 226 -14.38 28.23 -13.87
C LYS A 226 -14.35 26.95 -13.07
N THR A 227 -13.43 26.86 -12.12
CA THR A 227 -13.36 25.76 -11.17
C THR A 227 -14.56 25.82 -10.23
N THR A 228 -15.26 24.70 -10.09
CA THR A 228 -16.46 24.65 -9.24
C THR A 228 -16.08 24.58 -7.75
N LYS A 229 -17.07 24.61 -6.86
CA LYS A 229 -16.85 24.31 -5.44
C LYS A 229 -16.20 22.95 -5.23
N TYR A 230 -16.63 21.91 -5.96
CA TYR A 230 -16.04 20.57 -5.88
C TYR A 230 -14.62 20.54 -6.45
N GLY A 231 -14.34 21.31 -7.50
CA GLY A 231 -12.98 21.49 -8.00
C GLY A 231 -12.06 22.17 -6.98
N ASN A 232 -12.57 23.16 -6.25
CA ASN A 232 -11.82 23.82 -5.17
C ASN A 232 -11.57 22.86 -4.00
N ASP A 233 -12.58 22.11 -3.57
CA ASP A 233 -12.43 21.09 -2.53
C ASP A 233 -11.43 20.01 -2.95
N PHE A 234 -11.46 19.57 -4.22
CA PHE A 234 -10.47 18.64 -4.76
C PHE A 234 -9.04 19.19 -4.63
N LEU A 235 -8.82 20.46 -4.96
CA LEU A 235 -7.50 21.10 -4.86
C LEU A 235 -7.05 21.29 -3.40
N LEU A 236 -7.98 21.61 -2.50
CA LEU A 236 -7.70 21.71 -1.06
C LEU A 236 -7.30 20.36 -0.48
N ILE A 237 -8.04 19.31 -0.84
CA ILE A 237 -7.69 17.94 -0.46
C ILE A 237 -6.29 17.64 -0.99
N LEU A 238 -6.03 17.85 -2.29
CA LEU A 238 -4.71 17.63 -2.90
C LEU A 238 -3.57 18.33 -2.13
N GLU A 239 -3.77 19.56 -1.68
CA GLU A 239 -2.77 20.30 -0.89
C GLU A 239 -2.50 19.70 0.49
N SER A 240 -3.54 19.21 1.17
CA SER A 240 -3.42 18.59 2.50
C SER A 240 -2.91 17.13 2.47
N SER A 241 -2.95 16.51 1.29
CA SER A 241 -2.92 15.06 1.13
C SER A 241 -1.54 14.40 1.00
N GLY A 242 -0.48 15.21 0.88
CA GLY A 242 0.85 14.72 0.52
C GLY A 242 0.98 14.18 -0.91
N PHE A 243 -0.09 14.18 -1.72
CA PHE A 243 -0.02 13.84 -3.14
C PHE A 243 0.61 14.99 -3.94
N THR A 244 1.46 14.62 -4.90
CA THR A 244 2.21 15.58 -5.70
C THR A 244 1.36 16.25 -6.76
N LYS A 245 1.45 17.59 -6.85
CA LYS A 245 0.85 18.39 -7.93
C LYS A 245 1.57 18.20 -9.27
N ASP A 246 2.87 17.92 -9.22
CA ASP A 246 3.74 17.68 -10.37
C ASP A 246 3.74 16.20 -10.78
N ARG A 247 2.67 15.79 -11.46
CA ARG A 247 2.58 14.50 -12.15
C ARG A 247 3.12 14.60 -13.57
N GLN A 248 3.54 13.46 -14.13
CA GLN A 248 3.72 13.35 -15.58
C GLN A 248 2.36 13.59 -16.27
N PHE A 249 2.41 14.39 -17.36
CA PHE A 249 1.30 15.07 -18.04
C PHE A 249 0.69 16.23 -17.29
#